data_AF-A0A2G5TYH9-F1
#
_entry.id   AF-A0A2G5TYH9-F1
#
_cell.length_a   1.000
_cell.length_b   1.000
_cell.length_c   1.000
_cell.angle_alpha   90.00
_cell.angle_beta   90.00
_cell.angle_gamma   90.00
#
_symmetry.space_group_name_H-M   'P 1'
#
loop_
_entity.id
_entity.type
_entity.pdbx_description
1 polymer ?
#
loop_
_entity_poly.entity_id
_entity_poly.type
_entity_poly.pdbx_seq_one_letter_code
_entity_poly.pdbx_strand_id
1 'polypeptide(L)'
;MSANGTVRVKCRRFDGHVRRVSEALSGCYYNGTVYRIHEEWDEPNPGNDTSLWKVMSCQRSENGYFESKLVRCSIHKTHSWTNADNSVGSYVIKRDYILNIISDRYREGQWKKCVESEPGVAKIEEVPDYEPVCKVDNVVFKDIYDDDVKGVVWYCHIGRNEKRRKFSSNLNSGMCEF
;
A
#
# COMPACT_ATOMS: atom_id res chain seq x y z
N MET A 1 13.91 19.26 26.35
CA MET A 1 13.93 18.77 24.95
C MET A 1 13.17 17.45 24.93
N SER A 2 11.98 17.43 24.33
CA SER A 2 11.07 16.26 24.33
C SER A 2 11.54 15.24 23.30
N ALA A 3 11.93 14.04 23.74
CA ALA A 3 12.28 12.93 22.88
C ALA A 3 11.01 12.33 22.26
N ASN A 4 10.79 12.55 20.97
CA ASN A 4 9.70 11.95 20.19
C ASN A 4 10.01 10.49 19.83
N GLY A 5 10.18 9.65 20.85
CA GLY A 5 10.12 8.19 20.72
C GLY A 5 8.77 7.70 21.24
N THR A 6 8.25 6.61 20.69
CA THR A 6 7.05 5.95 21.21
C THR A 6 7.39 5.32 22.56
N VAL A 7 7.08 6.03 23.64
CA VAL A 7 7.32 5.57 25.01
C VAL A 7 6.03 5.01 25.57
N ARG A 8 6.03 3.74 25.95
CA ARG A 8 4.93 3.18 26.75
C ARG A 8 5.11 3.62 28.19
N VAL A 9 4.13 4.36 28.71
CA VAL A 9 4.11 4.75 30.11
C VAL A 9 3.16 3.81 30.86
N LYS A 10 3.65 3.16 31.91
CA LYS A 10 2.83 2.35 32.82
C LYS A 10 3.09 2.73 34.27
N CYS A 11 2.07 2.64 35.10
CA CYS A 11 2.20 2.77 36.55
C CYS A 11 2.53 1.39 37.13
N ARG A 12 3.62 1.28 37.89
CA ARG A 12 3.95 0.07 38.66
C ARG A 12 4.11 0.41 40.13
N ARG A 13 3.66 -0.48 41.01
CA ARG A 13 3.95 -0.39 42.44
C ARG A 13 5.33 -0.95 42.71
N PHE A 14 6.15 -0.17 43.41
CA PHE A 14 7.44 -0.58 43.97
C PHE A 14 7.41 -0.19 45.45
N ASP A 15 7.56 -1.17 46.34
CA ASP A 15 7.57 -0.98 47.80
C ASP A 15 6.39 -0.13 48.32
N GLY A 16 5.17 -0.45 47.86
CA GLY A 16 3.96 0.26 48.28
C GLY A 16 3.70 1.61 47.59
N HIS A 17 4.68 2.15 46.85
CA HIS A 17 4.55 3.42 46.13
C HIS A 17 4.30 3.21 44.63
N VAL A 18 3.40 4.00 44.04
CA VAL A 18 3.18 4.01 42.59
C VAL A 18 4.26 4.84 41.93
N ARG A 19 5.03 4.25 41.01
CA ARG A 19 6.02 4.94 40.18
C ARG A 19 5.62 4.86 38.71
N ARG A 20 5.89 5.94 37.98
CA ARG A 20 5.80 6.00 36.52
C ARG A 20 7.01 5.27 35.92
N VAL A 21 6.74 4.26 35.09
CA VAL A 21 7.77 3.53 34.33
C VAL A 21 7.58 3.84 32.85
N SER A 22 8.64 4.31 32.20
CA SER A 22 8.70 4.56 30.76
C SER A 22 9.53 3.48 30.07
N GLU A 23 8.93 2.75 29.14
CA GLU A 23 9.62 1.75 28.31
C GLU A 23 9.71 2.28 26.88
N ALA A 24 10.92 2.29 26.32
CA ALA A 24 11.13 2.61 24.91
C ALA A 24 10.59 1.45 24.06
N LEU A 25 9.74 1.76 23.09
CA LEU A 25 9.22 0.77 22.16
C LEU A 25 9.93 0.87 20.82
N SER A 26 10.29 -0.28 20.26
CA SER A 26 10.78 -0.38 18.87
C SER A 26 9.61 -0.62 17.94
N GLY A 27 9.02 0.46 17.42
CA GLY A 27 7.90 0.39 16.49
C GLY A 27 6.91 1.55 16.63
N CYS A 28 5.87 1.49 15.81
CA CYS A 28 4.80 2.48 15.76
C CYS A 28 3.65 2.03 16.66
N TYR A 29 3.19 2.89 17.55
CA TYR A 29 2.10 2.55 18.47
C TYR A 29 0.76 3.05 17.92
N TYR A 30 -0.21 2.15 17.84
CA TYR A 30 -1.59 2.51 17.52
C TYR A 30 -2.57 1.60 18.27
N ASN A 31 -3.57 2.21 18.89
CA ASN A 31 -4.66 1.54 19.63
C ASN A 31 -4.21 0.36 20.55
N GLY A 32 -3.20 0.59 21.39
CA GLY A 32 -2.70 -0.43 22.32
C GLY A 32 -1.69 -1.42 21.73
N THR A 33 -1.49 -1.41 20.42
CA THR A 33 -0.62 -2.33 19.69
C THR A 33 0.64 -1.63 19.19
N VAL A 34 1.77 -2.35 19.18
CA VAL A 34 3.04 -1.86 18.63
C VAL A 34 3.32 -2.61 17.33
N TYR A 35 3.35 -1.87 16.23
CA TYR A 35 3.62 -2.36 14.89
C TYR A 35 5.11 -2.26 14.60
N ARG A 36 5.69 -3.35 14.09
CA ARG A 36 7.09 -3.41 13.66
C ARG A 36 7.29 -2.67 12.35
N ILE A 37 8.54 -2.40 12.00
CA ILE A 37 8.88 -1.77 10.70
C ILE A 37 8.25 -2.58 9.56
N HIS A 38 7.60 -1.89 8.63
CA HIS A 38 6.86 -2.40 7.48
C HIS A 38 5.57 -3.16 7.81
N GLU A 39 5.21 -3.35 9.08
CA GLU A 39 3.87 -3.84 9.40
C GLU A 39 2.82 -2.78 9.01
N GLU A 40 1.72 -3.26 8.44
CA GLU A 40 0.59 -2.46 8.00
C GLU A 40 -0.62 -2.69 8.91
N TRP A 41 -1.43 -1.65 9.12
CA TRP A 41 -2.69 -1.75 9.87
C TRP A 41 -3.76 -0.81 9.34
N ASP A 42 -5.02 -1.19 9.59
CA ASP A 42 -6.20 -0.40 9.25
C ASP A 42 -6.49 0.62 10.37
N GLU A 43 -6.65 1.89 10.00
CA GLU A 43 -7.18 2.95 10.86
C GLU A 43 -8.46 3.55 10.24
N PRO A 44 -9.44 3.98 11.06
CA PRO A 44 -10.59 4.72 10.56
C PRO A 44 -10.14 6.01 9.86
N ASN A 45 -10.72 6.31 8.70
CA ASN A 45 -10.50 7.60 8.06
C ASN A 45 -11.32 8.67 8.81
N PRO A 46 -10.72 9.81 9.19
CA PRO A 46 -11.48 10.89 9.80
C PRO A 46 -12.56 11.42 8.84
N GLY A 47 -13.76 11.69 9.38
CA GLY A 47 -14.91 12.19 8.63
C GLY A 47 -16.14 11.30 8.75
N ASN A 48 -17.12 11.53 7.86
CA ASN A 48 -18.41 10.83 7.86
C ASN A 48 -18.43 9.55 7.02
N ASP A 49 -17.43 9.35 6.15
CA ASP A 49 -17.36 8.15 5.32
C ASP A 49 -16.75 6.99 6.11
N THR A 50 -17.61 6.19 6.72
CA THR A 50 -17.23 5.01 7.51
C THR A 50 -16.77 3.83 6.65
N SER A 51 -16.98 3.90 5.32
CA SER A 51 -16.58 2.84 4.39
C SER A 51 -15.11 2.96 3.98
N LEU A 52 -14.52 4.16 4.09
CA LEU A 52 -13.14 4.42 3.73
C LEU A 52 -12.23 4.29 4.96
N TRP A 53 -11.21 3.45 4.81
CA TRP A 53 -10.20 3.16 5.82
C TRP A 53 -8.82 3.56 5.32
N LYS A 54 -7.95 3.91 6.25
CA LYS A 54 -6.54 4.20 6.02
C LYS A 54 -5.74 2.95 6.29
N VAL A 55 -4.86 2.58 5.38
CA VAL A 55 -3.83 1.58 5.64
C VAL A 55 -2.55 2.33 5.96
N MET A 56 -2.13 2.24 7.22
CA MET A 56 -0.90 2.82 7.71
C MET A 56 0.21 1.79 7.68
N SER A 57 1.46 2.23 7.55
CA SER A 57 2.64 1.39 7.69
C SER A 57 3.64 2.04 8.63
N CYS A 58 4.30 1.21 9.44
CA CYS A 58 5.37 1.70 10.29
C CYS A 58 6.66 1.82 9.50
N GLN A 59 7.26 3.00 9.50
CA GLN A 59 8.52 3.27 8.84
C GLN A 59 9.53 3.85 9.82
N ARG A 60 10.81 3.76 9.44
CA ARG A 60 11.88 4.45 10.15
C ARG A 60 12.28 5.67 9.34
N SER A 61 12.14 6.85 9.94
CA SER A 61 12.57 8.11 9.34
C SER A 61 14.10 8.17 9.23
N GLU A 62 14.61 9.09 8.41
CA GLU A 62 16.06 9.34 8.26
C GLU A 62 16.72 9.73 9.59
N ASN A 63 15.95 10.41 10.44
CA ASN A 63 16.37 10.81 11.78
C ASN A 63 16.37 9.63 12.79
N GLY A 64 16.05 8.42 12.33
CA GLY A 64 16.12 7.18 13.11
C GLY A 64 14.87 6.87 13.93
N TYR A 65 13.83 7.72 13.90
CA TYR A 65 12.59 7.55 14.66
C TYR A 65 11.56 6.69 13.91
N PHE A 66 10.67 6.04 14.66
CA PHE A 66 9.52 5.32 14.09
C PHE A 66 8.37 6.28 13.80
N GLU A 67 7.82 6.19 12.60
CA GLU A 67 6.70 7.03 12.14
C GLU A 67 5.64 6.17 11.45
N SER A 68 4.37 6.45 11.73
CA SER A 68 3.25 5.88 10.98
C SER A 68 3.02 6.72 9.73
N LYS A 69 2.99 6.07 8.57
CA LYS A 69 2.70 6.72 7.29
C LYS A 69 1.52 6.08 6.60
N LEU A 70 0.66 6.90 6.02
CA LEU A 70 -0.38 6.43 5.12
C LEU A 70 0.29 5.78 3.90
N VAL A 71 -0.11 4.57 3.55
CA VAL A 71 0.45 3.84 2.40
C VAL A 71 -0.63 3.38 1.43
N ARG A 72 -1.87 3.16 1.88
CA ARG A 72 -3.01 2.80 1.02
C ARG A 72 -4.33 3.31 1.60
N CYS A 73 -5.36 3.32 0.77
CA CYS A 73 -6.76 3.47 1.15
C CYS A 73 -7.43 2.11 0.99
N SER A 74 -8.29 1.72 1.95
CA SER A 74 -9.09 0.50 1.87
C SER A 74 -10.58 0.86 1.91
N ILE A 75 -11.33 0.47 0.89
CA ILE A 75 -12.80 0.60 0.88
C ILE A 75 -13.40 -0.69 1.41
N HIS A 76 -14.14 -0.60 2.50
CA HIS A 76 -14.88 -1.72 3.10
C HIS A 76 -16.35 -1.65 2.67
N LYS A 77 -16.77 -2.63 1.87
CA LYS A 77 -18.16 -2.76 1.43
C LYS A 77 -18.80 -4.00 2.04
N THR A 78 -19.80 -3.80 2.87
CA THR A 78 -20.60 -4.87 3.45
C THR A 78 -21.66 -5.32 2.45
N HIS A 79 -21.67 -6.62 2.15
CA HIS A 79 -22.70 -7.27 1.36
C HIS A 79 -23.52 -8.16 2.27
N SER A 80 -24.83 -7.93 2.32
CA SER A 80 -25.78 -8.77 3.04
C SER A 80 -26.61 -9.58 2.06
N TRP A 81 -27.02 -10.78 2.49
CA TRP A 81 -27.98 -11.61 1.79
C TRP A 81 -28.89 -12.31 2.80
N THR A 82 -30.07 -12.71 2.34
CA THR A 82 -31.02 -13.47 3.14
C THR A 82 -30.98 -14.92 2.69
N ASN A 83 -30.75 -15.82 3.63
CA ASN A 83 -30.79 -17.26 3.40
C ASN A 83 -32.24 -17.74 3.30
N ALA A 84 -32.45 -18.97 2.79
CA ALA A 84 -33.77 -19.56 2.64
C ALA A 84 -34.52 -19.75 3.98
N ASP A 85 -33.80 -19.78 5.10
CA ASP A 85 -34.33 -19.86 6.47
C ASP A 85 -34.62 -18.47 7.09
N ASN A 86 -34.61 -17.40 6.30
CA ASN A 86 -34.71 -15.99 6.71
C ASN A 86 -33.56 -15.49 7.61
N SER A 87 -32.49 -16.27 7.79
CA SER A 87 -31.28 -15.75 8.45
C SER A 87 -30.56 -14.76 7.54
N VAL A 88 -29.98 -13.71 8.12
CA VAL A 88 -29.20 -12.70 7.39
C VAL A 88 -27.72 -13.04 7.48
N GLY A 89 -27.12 -13.36 6.34
CA GLY A 89 -25.67 -13.47 6.20
C GLY A 89 -25.07 -12.14 5.76
N SER A 90 -23.83 -11.87 6.17
CA SER A 90 -23.06 -10.75 5.61
C SER A 90 -21.57 -11.08 5.46
N TYR A 91 -20.94 -10.51 4.44
CA TYR A 91 -19.50 -10.57 4.23
C TYR A 91 -19.00 -9.17 3.88
N VAL A 92 -17.74 -8.89 4.19
CA VAL A 92 -17.09 -7.61 3.87
C VAL A 92 -16.12 -7.83 2.73
N ILE A 93 -16.29 -7.08 1.65
CA ILE A 93 -15.29 -6.96 0.59
C ILE A 93 -14.38 -5.79 0.95
N LYS A 94 -13.08 -6.06 1.02
CA LYS A 94 -12.05 -5.02 1.13
C LYS A 94 -11.46 -4.73 -0.24
N ARG A 95 -11.32 -3.44 -0.56
CA ARG A 95 -10.70 -2.99 -1.81
C ARG A 95 -9.60 -1.97 -1.56
N ASP A 96 -8.36 -2.39 -1.79
CA ASP A 96 -7.18 -1.55 -1.54
C ASP A 96 -6.70 -0.79 -2.77
N TYR A 97 -6.41 0.50 -2.57
CA TYR A 97 -5.79 1.42 -3.52
C TYR A 97 -4.49 1.98 -2.94
N ILE A 98 -3.36 1.77 -3.63
CA ILE A 98 -2.06 2.23 -3.14
C ILE A 98 -1.97 3.76 -3.21
N LEU A 99 -1.37 4.38 -2.19
CA LEU A 99 -1.19 5.82 -2.12
C LEU A 99 -0.43 6.34 -3.36
N ASN A 100 -0.98 7.38 -3.99
CA ASN A 100 -0.48 8.06 -5.17
C ASN A 100 -0.30 7.16 -6.42
N ILE A 101 -1.01 6.03 -6.47
CA ILE A 101 -0.95 5.11 -7.60
C ILE A 101 -2.34 4.98 -8.21
N ILE A 102 -2.41 5.27 -9.51
CA ILE A 102 -3.62 5.11 -10.31
C ILE A 102 -3.78 3.63 -10.66
N SER A 103 -4.96 3.07 -10.38
CA SER A 103 -5.26 1.68 -10.69
C SER A 103 -6.75 1.47 -10.92
N ASP A 104 -7.07 0.60 -11.87
CA ASP A 104 -8.37 -0.07 -11.97
C ASP A 104 -8.19 -1.55 -11.57
N ARG A 105 -7.78 -1.75 -10.31
CA ARG A 105 -7.39 -3.07 -9.80
C ARG A 105 -8.53 -4.09 -9.89
N TYR A 106 -9.77 -3.62 -9.86
CA TYR A 106 -10.97 -4.44 -9.87
C TYR A 106 -11.67 -4.50 -11.23
N ARG A 107 -11.06 -3.92 -12.28
CA ARG A 107 -11.56 -3.95 -13.67
C ARG A 107 -12.99 -3.41 -13.79
N GLU A 108 -13.28 -2.35 -13.07
CA GLU A 108 -14.60 -1.69 -13.06
C GLU A 108 -14.69 -0.60 -14.14
N GLY A 109 -13.63 -0.38 -14.93
CA GLY A 109 -13.55 0.69 -15.93
C GLY A 109 -13.38 2.07 -15.29
N GLN A 110 -13.09 2.13 -13.99
CA GLN A 110 -12.93 3.37 -13.23
C GLN A 110 -11.53 3.42 -12.64
N TRP A 111 -10.67 4.26 -13.22
CA TRP A 111 -9.34 4.51 -12.70
C TRP A 111 -9.41 5.35 -11.44
N LYS A 112 -8.87 4.82 -10.35
CA LYS A 112 -8.89 5.48 -9.04
C LYS A 112 -7.50 5.52 -8.46
N LYS A 113 -7.22 6.55 -7.67
CA LYS A 113 -6.01 6.65 -6.84
C LYS A 113 -6.37 7.01 -5.41
N CYS A 114 -5.59 6.48 -4.47
CA CYS A 114 -5.61 6.94 -3.09
C CYS A 114 -4.71 8.17 -2.97
N VAL A 115 -5.18 9.22 -2.31
CA VAL A 115 -4.38 10.42 -2.00
C VAL A 115 -4.54 10.79 -0.53
N GLU A 116 -3.56 11.51 -0.02
CA GLU A 116 -3.63 12.16 1.28
C GLU A 116 -4.03 13.62 1.05
N SER A 117 -5.29 13.98 1.35
CA SER A 117 -5.79 15.35 1.10
C SER A 117 -5.28 16.34 2.15
N GLU A 118 -5.16 15.85 3.39
CA GLU A 118 -4.62 16.56 4.55
C GLU A 118 -3.82 15.54 5.38
N PRO A 119 -2.87 15.96 6.24
CA PRO A 119 -2.08 15.04 7.05
C PRO A 119 -2.96 14.04 7.83
N GLY A 120 -2.86 12.76 7.49
CA GLY A 120 -3.62 11.67 8.09
C GLY A 120 -5.05 11.50 7.58
N VAL A 121 -5.47 12.21 6.52
CA VAL A 121 -6.79 12.12 5.88
C VAL A 121 -6.65 11.51 4.48
N ALA A 122 -7.23 10.34 4.29
CA ALA A 122 -7.22 9.63 3.02
C ALA A 122 -8.44 9.98 2.18
N LYS A 123 -8.25 10.07 0.85
CA LYS A 123 -9.32 10.29 -0.12
C LYS A 123 -9.10 9.42 -1.35
N ILE A 124 -10.19 8.94 -1.93
CA ILE A 124 -10.19 8.30 -3.25
C ILE A 124 -10.53 9.36 -4.30
N GLU A 125 -9.65 9.49 -5.30
CA GLU A 125 -9.89 10.34 -6.46
C GLU A 125 -10.10 9.48 -7.70
N GLU A 126 -11.17 9.79 -8.44
CA GLU A 126 -11.40 9.24 -9.77
C GLU A 126 -10.54 9.99 -10.79
N VAL A 127 -9.96 9.25 -11.73
CA VAL A 127 -9.09 9.78 -12.78
C VAL A 127 -9.74 9.46 -14.12
N PRO A 128 -10.54 10.38 -14.69
CA PRO A 128 -11.13 10.15 -16.02
C PRO A 128 -10.02 10.05 -17.08
N ASP A 129 -10.28 9.23 -18.10
CA ASP A 129 -9.45 9.14 -19.32
C ASP A 129 -7.97 8.78 -19.09
N TYR A 130 -7.66 8.03 -18.02
CA TYR A 130 -6.31 7.56 -17.79
C TYR A 130 -5.90 6.47 -18.79
N GLU A 131 -4.91 6.78 -19.62
CA GLU A 131 -4.18 5.78 -20.39
C GLU A 131 -2.90 5.36 -19.65
N PRO A 132 -2.77 4.09 -19.20
CA PRO A 132 -1.55 3.61 -18.59
C PRO A 132 -0.43 3.59 -19.63
N VAL A 133 0.52 4.52 -19.50
CA VAL A 133 1.75 4.57 -20.30
C VAL A 133 2.95 4.43 -19.39
N CYS A 134 3.97 3.75 -19.89
CA CYS A 134 5.22 3.50 -19.21
C CYS A 134 6.34 4.31 -19.86
N LYS A 135 7.33 4.73 -19.05
CA LYS A 135 8.47 5.51 -19.53
C LYS A 135 9.79 4.88 -19.11
N VAL A 136 10.65 4.54 -20.06
CA VAL A 136 12.04 4.08 -19.84
C VAL A 136 12.95 4.96 -20.69
N ASP A 137 13.93 5.62 -20.08
CA ASP A 137 14.92 6.47 -20.77
C ASP A 137 14.33 7.44 -21.81
N ASN A 138 13.20 8.06 -21.46
CA ASN A 138 12.40 8.94 -22.33
C ASN A 138 11.60 8.29 -23.46
N VAL A 139 11.66 6.97 -23.62
CA VAL A 139 10.76 6.22 -24.48
C VAL A 139 9.46 5.93 -23.74
N VAL A 140 8.33 6.28 -24.35
CA VAL A 140 6.98 5.99 -23.84
C VAL A 140 6.43 4.76 -24.56
N PHE A 141 5.95 3.77 -23.81
CA PHE A 141 5.37 2.53 -24.36
C PHE A 141 4.15 2.08 -23.56
N LYS A 142 3.25 1.34 -24.20
CA LYS A 142 1.96 0.91 -23.61
C LYS A 142 1.91 -0.56 -23.21
N ASP A 143 2.76 -1.40 -23.79
CA ASP A 143 2.73 -2.84 -23.58
C ASP A 143 4.15 -3.38 -23.45
N ILE A 144 4.75 -3.84 -24.55
CA ILE A 144 6.12 -4.35 -24.55
C ILE A 144 7.06 -3.32 -25.18
N TYR A 145 8.21 -3.10 -24.56
CA TYR A 145 9.32 -2.33 -25.13
C TYR A 145 10.59 -3.17 -25.09
N ASP A 146 11.13 -3.51 -26.27
CA ASP A 146 12.41 -4.19 -26.38
C ASP A 146 13.53 -3.16 -26.33
N ASP A 147 14.36 -3.24 -25.28
CA ASP A 147 15.52 -2.38 -25.08
C ASP A 147 16.78 -3.16 -25.48
N ASP A 148 17.10 -3.08 -26.77
CA ASP A 148 18.25 -3.77 -27.36
C ASP A 148 19.59 -3.27 -26.78
N VAL A 149 19.65 -2.00 -26.36
CA VAL A 149 20.85 -1.40 -25.74
C VAL A 149 21.15 -2.09 -24.41
N LYS A 150 20.12 -2.38 -23.61
CA LYS A 150 20.26 -3.08 -22.32
C LYS A 150 20.04 -4.59 -22.40
N GLY A 151 19.64 -5.12 -23.56
CA GLY A 151 19.34 -6.53 -23.79
C GLY A 151 18.16 -7.06 -22.97
N VAL A 152 17.14 -6.23 -22.73
CA VAL A 152 16.02 -6.54 -21.82
C VAL A 152 14.69 -6.19 -22.45
N VAL A 153 13.64 -6.91 -22.06
CA VAL A 153 12.27 -6.58 -22.49
C VAL A 153 11.55 -5.93 -21.31
N TRP A 154 11.07 -4.71 -21.51
CA TRP A 154 10.20 -4.03 -20.57
C TRP A 154 8.75 -4.36 -20.87
N TYR A 155 7.97 -4.58 -19.82
CA TYR A 155 6.53 -4.77 -19.88
C TYR A 155 5.84 -3.67 -19.09
N CYS A 156 4.83 -3.04 -19.67
CA CYS A 156 4.07 -1.98 -19.05
C CYS A 156 2.85 -2.57 -18.35
N HIS A 157 2.94 -2.77 -17.04
CA HIS A 157 1.82 -3.21 -16.25
C HIS A 157 1.18 -2.00 -15.57
N ILE A 158 0.12 -1.45 -16.17
CA ILE A 158 -0.68 -0.36 -15.58
C ILE A 158 0.22 0.86 -15.26
N GLY A 159 0.99 1.32 -16.25
CA GLY A 159 1.91 2.46 -16.09
C GLY A 159 3.18 2.15 -15.29
N ARG A 160 3.42 0.89 -14.88
CA ARG A 160 4.66 0.47 -14.23
C ARG A 160 5.55 -0.36 -15.16
N ASN A 161 6.83 -0.01 -15.15
CA ASN A 161 7.86 -0.77 -15.85
C ASN A 161 8.17 -2.07 -15.09
N GLU A 162 7.90 -3.21 -15.71
CA GLU A 162 8.37 -4.52 -15.26
C GLU A 162 9.47 -5.02 -16.18
N LYS A 163 10.57 -5.49 -15.60
CA LYS A 163 11.68 -6.06 -16.36
C LYS A 163 11.46 -7.55 -16.59
N ARG A 164 11.38 -7.97 -17.85
CA ARG A 164 11.43 -9.38 -18.26
C ARG A 164 12.80 -9.70 -18.85
N ARG A 165 13.32 -10.88 -18.52
CA ARG A 165 14.52 -11.40 -19.20
C ARG A 165 14.10 -11.76 -20.64
N LYS A 166 14.92 -11.39 -21.64
CA LYS A 166 14.82 -12.01 -22.96
C LYS A 166 14.99 -13.52 -22.75
N PHE A 167 13.99 -14.32 -23.09
CA PHE A 167 14.23 -15.74 -23.31
C PHE A 167 15.12 -15.82 -24.55
N SER A 168 16.41 -16.06 -24.33
CA SER A 168 17.27 -16.58 -25.38
C SER A 168 16.70 -17.96 -25.72
N SER A 169 15.94 -18.05 -26.80
CA SER A 169 15.73 -19.33 -27.48
C SER A 169 17.06 -19.72 -28.11
N ASN A 170 18.01 -20.21 -27.31
CA ASN A 170 19.03 -21.12 -27.79
C ASN A 170 18.37 -22.47 -28.05
N LEU A 171 17.50 -22.51 -29.06
CA LEU A 171 17.07 -23.71 -29.74
C LEU A 171 17.72 -23.65 -31.12
N ASN A 172 18.82 -24.39 -31.23
CA ASN A 172 19.48 -24.84 -32.44
C ASN A 172 18.70 -24.58 -33.74
N SER A 173 19.16 -23.65 -34.56
CA SER A 173 19.19 -23.90 -36.00
C SER A 173 20.59 -23.61 -36.50
N GLY A 174 21.35 -24.67 -36.73
CA GLY A 174 22.56 -24.58 -37.51
C GLY A 174 22.23 -24.10 -38.91
N MET A 175 22.98 -23.12 -39.38
CA MET A 175 23.40 -22.98 -40.77
C MET A 175 24.48 -21.90 -40.80
N CYS A 176 25.73 -22.35 -40.68
CA CYS A 176 26.83 -21.65 -41.32
C CYS A 176 26.70 -21.98 -42.80
N GLU A 177 26.41 -20.98 -43.64
CA GLU A 177 26.67 -21.08 -45.07
C GLU A 177 27.99 -20.36 -45.37
N PHE A 178 28.82 -21.05 -46.15
CA PHE A 178 30.11 -20.62 -46.68
C PHE A 178 29.92 -19.61 -47.82
#